data_AF-A0A3C2B782-F1
#
_entry.id   AF-A0A3C2B782-F1
#
_cell.length_a   1.000
_cell.length_b   1.000
_cell.length_c   1.000
_cell.angle_alpha   90.00
_cell.angle_beta   90.00
_cell.angle_gamma   90.00
#
_symmetry.space_group_name_H-M   'P 1'
#
loop_
_entity.id
_entity.type
_entity.pdbx_description
1 polymer ?
#
loop_
_entity_poly.entity_id
_entity_poly.type
_entity_poly.pdbx_seq_one_letter_code
_entity_poly.pdbx_strand_id
1 'polypeptide(L)' 'MFMPESPDLPEASSPEANAPDAQASAPLDLDAIERDLAGVEVALARLDAGTYWTDEVTGDPLSADLLATSPTARRATQG' A
#
# COMPACT_ATOMS: atom_id res chain seq x y z
N MET A 1 4.40 42.08 35.92
CA MET A 1 3.85 40.96 35.13
C MET A 1 4.18 41.24 33.67
N PHE A 2 5.19 40.57 33.13
CA PHE A 2 5.53 40.53 31.71
C PHE A 2 6.03 39.10 31.49
N MET A 3 5.27 38.30 30.73
CA MET A 3 5.73 36.98 30.27
C MET A 3 6.51 37.23 28.97
N PRO A 4 7.80 36.87 28.86
CA PRO A 4 8.46 36.87 27.56
C PRO A 4 7.86 35.74 26.71
N GLU A 5 7.58 36.05 25.44
CA GLU A 5 7.15 35.13 24.39
C GLU A 5 7.97 33.83 24.40
N SER A 6 7.28 32.70 24.29
CA SER A 6 7.90 31.41 23.99
C SER A 6 8.66 31.51 22.66
N PRO A 7 9.91 31.01 22.56
CA PRO A 7 10.63 31.02 21.29
C PRO A 7 9.86 30.20 20.24
N ASP A 8 9.66 30.84 19.09
CA ASP A 8 9.14 30.26 17.85
C ASP A 8 9.89 28.94 17.56
N LEU A 9 9.17 27.82 17.70
CA LEU A 9 9.67 26.53 17.25
C LEU A 9 9.87 26.65 15.73
N PRO A 10 11.02 26.21 15.17
CA PRO A 10 11.24 26.33 13.74
C PRO A 10 10.09 25.64 13.03
N GLU A 11 9.36 26.42 12.23
CA GLU A 11 8.34 26.00 11.28
C GLU A 11 8.85 24.71 10.64
N ALA A 12 8.27 23.58 11.05
CA ALA A 12 8.57 22.30 10.45
C ALA A 12 8.40 22.54 8.96
N SER A 13 9.50 22.39 8.20
CA SER A 13 9.47 22.43 6.74
C SER A 13 8.39 21.46 6.33
N SER A 14 7.21 22.03 6.08
CA SER A 14 6.09 21.30 5.55
C SER A 14 6.61 20.90 4.19
N PRO A 15 6.79 19.60 3.89
CA PRO A 15 7.02 19.24 2.51
C PRO A 15 5.78 19.80 1.82
N GLU A 16 6.01 20.84 1.04
CA GLU A 16 5.06 21.40 0.09
C GLU A 16 4.37 20.18 -0.50
N ALA A 17 3.12 20.02 -0.07
CA ALA A 17 2.32 18.88 -0.42
C ALA A 17 2.47 18.78 -1.92
N ASN A 18 3.01 17.65 -2.39
CA ASN A 18 2.88 17.26 -3.78
C ASN A 18 1.36 17.25 -4.01
N ALA A 19 0.81 18.38 -4.40
CA ALA A 19 -0.50 18.44 -4.99
C ALA A 19 -0.34 17.52 -6.19
N PRO A 20 -1.03 16.36 -6.23
CA PRO A 20 -1.07 15.65 -7.48
C PRO A 20 -1.70 16.64 -8.44
N ASP A 21 -0.91 17.07 -9.43
CA ASP A 21 -1.42 17.68 -10.65
C ASP A 21 -2.73 16.97 -10.96
N ALA A 22 -3.79 17.77 -11.10
CA ALA A 22 -5.10 17.30 -11.50
C ALA A 22 -4.98 16.68 -12.90
N GLN A 23 -4.47 15.46 -12.96
CA GLN A 23 -4.41 14.61 -14.13
C GLN A 23 -5.86 14.44 -14.54
N ALA A 24 -6.16 15.06 -15.69
CA ALA A 24 -7.45 15.06 -16.34
C ALA A 24 -8.25 13.80 -16.01
N SER A 25 -9.40 13.99 -15.36
CA SER A 25 -10.27 12.97 -14.79
C SER A 25 -10.76 12.01 -15.88
N ALA A 26 -9.94 11.03 -16.24
CA ALA A 26 -10.45 9.81 -16.83
C ALA A 26 -11.47 9.22 -15.82
N PRO A 27 -12.62 8.71 -16.28
CA PRO A 27 -13.58 8.09 -15.39
C PRO A 27 -12.88 6.98 -14.60
N LEU A 28 -12.99 7.03 -13.27
CA LEU A 28 -12.42 6.01 -12.40
C LEU A 28 -13.07 4.66 -12.70
N ASP A 29 -12.24 3.65 -12.93
CA ASP A 29 -12.70 2.27 -13.10
C ASP A 29 -12.95 1.66 -11.72
N LEU A 30 -14.19 1.81 -11.24
CA LEU A 30 -14.60 1.34 -9.92
C LEU A 30 -14.53 -0.19 -9.81
N ASP A 31 -14.79 -0.91 -10.90
CA ASP A 31 -14.68 -2.37 -10.97
C ASP A 31 -13.24 -2.86 -10.82
N ALA A 32 -12.27 -2.11 -11.35
CA ALA A 32 -10.85 -2.39 -11.14
C ALA A 32 -10.44 -2.13 -9.69
N ILE A 33 -10.90 -1.03 -9.11
CA ILE A 33 -10.62 -0.67 -7.71
C ILE A 33 -11.22 -1.70 -6.75
N GLU A 34 -12.47 -2.12 -6.96
CA GLU A 34 -13.12 -3.13 -6.12
C GLU A 34 -12.35 -4.46 -6.14
N ARG A 35 -11.89 -4.90 -7.32
CA ARG A 35 -11.08 -6.12 -7.44
C ARG A 35 -9.74 -6.01 -6.72
N ASP A 36 -9.08 -4.85 -6.82
CA ASP A 36 -7.82 -4.61 -6.12
C ASP A 36 -8.01 -4.68 -4.60
N LEU A 37 -9.00 -3.97 -4.08
CA LEU A 37 -9.32 -3.96 -2.64
C LEU A 37 -9.69 -5.36 -2.14
N ALA A 38 -10.51 -6.12 -2.88
CA ALA A 38 -10.81 -7.51 -2.55
C ALA A 38 -9.55 -8.40 -2.57
N GLY A 39 -8.60 -8.11 -3.46
CA GLY A 39 -7.28 -8.74 -3.49
C GLY A 39 -6.47 -8.48 -2.21
N VAL A 40 -6.47 -7.24 -1.74
CA VAL A 40 -5.80 -6.80 -0.50
C VAL A 40 -6.42 -7.48 0.72
N GLU A 41 -7.75 -7.51 0.83
CA GLU A 41 -8.42 -8.16 1.97
C GLU A 41 -8.04 -9.64 2.09
N VAL A 42 -7.99 -10.36 0.96
CA VAL A 42 -7.56 -11.76 0.96
C VAL A 42 -6.08 -11.91 1.32
N ALA A 43 -5.21 -11.01 0.86
CA ALA A 43 -3.80 -11.02 1.23
C ALA A 43 -3.61 -10.83 2.75
N LEU A 44 -4.35 -9.89 3.35
CA LEU A 44 -4.33 -9.65 4.78
C LEU A 44 -4.84 -10.85 5.58
N ALA A 45 -5.93 -11.49 5.14
CA ALA A 45 -6.46 -12.69 5.78
C ALA A 45 -5.44 -13.86 5.75
N ARG A 46 -4.70 -14.01 4.64
CA ARG A 46 -3.60 -15.01 4.56
C ARG A 46 -2.42 -14.66 5.46
N LEU A 47 -2.14 -13.37 5.63
CA LEU A 47 -1.06 -12.91 6.51
C LEU A 47 -1.39 -13.24 7.96
N ASP A 48 -2.62 -12.96 8.38
CA ASP A 48 -3.16 -13.34 9.69
C ASP A 48 -3.13 -14.87 9.90
N ALA A 49 -3.56 -15.63 8.89
CA ALA A 49 -3.54 -17.09 8.92
C ALA A 49 -2.14 -17.72 8.82
N GLY A 50 -1.09 -16.93 8.57
CA GLY A 50 0.28 -17.41 8.38
C GLY A 50 0.54 -18.15 7.06
N THR A 51 -0.35 -18.02 6.07
CA THR A 51 -0.26 -18.67 4.74
C THR A 51 0.05 -17.71 3.61
N TYR A 52 0.36 -16.45 3.93
CA TYR A 52 0.60 -15.38 2.94
C TYR A 52 1.74 -15.69 1.97
N TRP A 53 2.81 -16.32 2.45
CA TRP A 53 3.98 -16.66 1.62
C TRP A 53 3.85 -18.00 0.92
N THR A 54 2.67 -18.63 0.93
CA THR A 54 2.48 -19.99 0.40
C THR A 54 1.61 -19.92 -0.84
N ASP A 55 2.09 -20.48 -1.95
CA ASP A 55 1.34 -20.65 -3.18
C ASP A 55 0.11 -21.53 -2.91
N GLU A 56 -1.07 -21.05 -3.30
CA GLU A 56 -2.34 -21.72 -2.96
C GLU A 56 -2.59 -23.02 -3.75
N VAL A 57 -1.86 -23.26 -4.83
CA VAL A 57 -2.06 -24.40 -5.74
C VAL A 57 -1.04 -25.50 -5.46
N THR A 58 0.22 -25.12 -5.36
CA THR A 58 1.37 -26.02 -5.20
C THR A 58 1.73 -26.23 -3.74
N GLY A 59 1.46 -25.25 -2.87
CA GLY A 59 1.91 -25.23 -1.49
C GLY A 59 3.38 -24.80 -1.31
N ASP A 60 4.07 -24.46 -2.41
CA ASP A 60 5.45 -23.98 -2.37
C ASP A 60 5.54 -22.53 -1.86
N PRO A 61 6.69 -22.10 -1.33
CA PRO A 61 6.89 -20.73 -0.90
C PRO A 61 6.92 -19.75 -2.09
N LEU A 62 6.18 -18.65 -1.97
CA LEU A 62 6.23 -17.51 -2.87
C LEU A 62 7.53 -16.72 -2.65
N SER A 63 8.11 -16.23 -3.75
CA SER A 63 9.31 -15.40 -3.68
C SER A 63 9.02 -14.03 -3.09
N ALA A 64 9.91 -13.55 -2.21
CA ALA A 64 9.78 -12.22 -1.61
C ALA A 64 9.79 -11.09 -2.65
N ASP A 65 10.57 -11.23 -3.73
CA ASP A 65 10.64 -10.26 -4.83
C ASP A 65 9.29 -10.11 -5.56
N LEU A 66 8.60 -11.24 -5.77
CA LEU A 66 7.26 -11.27 -6.35
C LEU A 66 6.24 -10.58 -5.44
N LEU A 67 6.30 -10.82 -4.13
CA LEU A 67 5.39 -10.16 -3.17
C LEU A 67 5.72 -8.68 -2.97
N ALA A 68 6.98 -8.28 -3.14
CA ALA A 68 7.38 -6.87 -3.12
C ALA A 68 6.82 -6.11 -4.33
N THR A 69 6.76 -6.76 -5.50
CA THR A 69 6.20 -6.18 -6.73
C THR A 69 4.67 -6.27 -6.76
N SER A 70 4.12 -7.38 -6.30
CA SER A 70 2.70 -7.73 -6.37
C SER A 70 2.24 -8.32 -5.03
N PRO A 71 1.92 -7.47 -4.03
CA PRO A 71 1.64 -7.92 -2.66
C PRO A 71 0.36 -8.76 -2.54
N THR A 72 -0.55 -8.67 -3.51
CA THR A 72 -1.78 -9.47 -3.56
C THR A 72 -1.62 -10.79 -4.32
N ALA A 73 -0.41 -11.11 -4.79
CA ALA A 73 -0.14 -12.35 -5.51
C ALA A 73 -0.40 -13.59 -4.63
N ARG A 74 -1.02 -14.59 -5.25
CA ARG A 74 -1.38 -15.86 -4.59
C ARG A 74 -0.64 -17.06 -5.17
N ARG A 75 0.04 -16.85 -6.30
CA ARG A 75 0.71 -17.89 -7.05
C ARG A 75 2.11 -17.45 -7.46
N ALA A 76 3.03 -18.40 -7.48
CA ALA A 76 4.33 -18.21 -8.06
C ALA A 76 4.16 -17.97 -9.56
N THR A 77 4.79 -16.92 -10.10
CA THR A 77 4.94 -16.84 -11.55
C THR A 77 5.83 -18.01 -11.96
N GLN A 78 5.27 -18.98 -12.68
CA GLN A 78 6.10 -20.05 -13.22
C GLN A 78 6.96 -19.43 -14.31
N GLY A 79 8.28 -19.49 -14.12
CA GLY A 79 9.27 -19.09 -15.12
C GLY A 79 9.33 -20.06 -16.29
#